data_AF-A0A538GS04-F1
#
_entry.id   AF-A0A538GS04-F1
#
_cell.length_a   1.000
_cell.length_b   1.000
_cell.length_c   1.000
_cell.angle_alpha   90.00
_cell.angle_beta   90.00
_cell.angle_gamma   90.00
#
_symmetry.space_group_name_H-M   'P 1'
#
loop_
_entity.id
_entity.type
_entity.pdbx_description
1 polymer ?
#
loop_
_entity_poly.entity_id
_entity_poly.type
_entity_poly.pdbx_seq_one_letter_code
_entity_poly.pdbx_strand_id
1 'polypeptide(L)'
;MSDEPLRIPLPRRLTVLLALVAVALVPWTLYLTFTLPSRHVTIHYDLAWVGFDVALAASFAATAWAAFRGSRWLVALAAVTATMLCCDAWFDIVTSQGGGEMWEAVAEAVFAELPLAAVCAFIVYDAETFLAATVTRFRR
;
A
#
# COMPACT_ATOMS: atom_id res chain seq x y z
N MET A 1 9.99 28.89 -14.07
CA MET A 1 10.85 27.73 -13.77
C MET A 1 9.92 26.60 -13.40
N SER A 2 9.34 25.96 -14.42
CA SER A 2 8.33 24.92 -14.25
C SER A 2 9.02 23.63 -13.82
N ASP A 3 8.69 23.12 -12.64
CA ASP A 3 9.08 21.79 -12.18
C ASP A 3 8.49 20.76 -13.16
N GLU A 4 9.26 20.39 -14.18
CA GLU A 4 8.88 19.30 -15.06
C GLU A 4 8.99 18.01 -14.21
N PRO A 5 7.86 17.32 -13.95
CA PRO A 5 7.90 16.11 -13.14
C PRO A 5 8.87 15.13 -13.79
N LEU A 6 9.70 14.46 -12.98
CA LEU A 6 10.65 13.46 -13.45
C LEU A 6 9.88 12.35 -14.18
N ARG A 7 9.83 12.43 -15.52
CA ARG A 7 9.15 11.43 -16.33
C ARG A 7 10.05 10.20 -16.41
N ILE A 8 9.72 9.16 -15.66
CA ILE A 8 10.29 7.83 -15.88
C ILE A 8 9.65 7.31 -17.18
N PRO A 9 10.42 7.13 -18.27
CA PRO A 9 9.85 6.66 -19.53
C PRO A 9 9.51 5.17 -19.39
N LEU A 10 8.27 4.87 -18.99
CA LEU A 10 7.74 3.51 -19.07
C LEU A 10 7.44 3.17 -20.53
N PRO A 11 7.75 1.95 -21.00
CA PRO A 11 7.41 1.54 -22.34
C PRO A 11 5.89 1.62 -22.50
N ARG A 12 5.42 2.29 -23.57
CA ARG A 12 3.97 2.53 -23.84
C ARG A 12 3.12 1.28 -23.68
N ARG A 13 3.64 0.11 -24.04
CA ARG A 13 2.96 -1.19 -23.89
C ARG A 13 2.62 -1.53 -22.44
N LEU A 14 3.53 -1.26 -21.51
CA LEU A 14 3.31 -1.52 -20.09
C LEU A 14 2.27 -0.56 -19.51
N THR A 15 2.32 0.73 -19.86
CA THR A 15 1.30 1.71 -19.44
C THR A 15 -0.08 1.33 -19.96
N VAL A 16 -0.18 0.93 -21.23
CA VAL A 16 -1.44 0.45 -21.81
C VAL A 16 -1.91 -0.82 -21.12
N LEU A 17 -1.02 -1.78 -20.84
CA LEU A 17 -1.37 -3.00 -20.12
C LEU A 17 -1.93 -2.70 -18.73
N LEU A 18 -1.26 -1.86 -17.93
CA LEU A 18 -1.72 -1.47 -16.59
C LEU A 18 -3.09 -0.78 -16.65
N ALA A 19 -3.29 0.12 -17.61
CA ALA A 19 -4.58 0.79 -17.81
C ALA A 19 -5.69 -0.20 -18.21
N LEU A 20 -5.38 -1.16 -19.09
CA LEU A 20 -6.33 -2.19 -19.49
C LEU A 20 -6.70 -3.10 -18.32
N VAL A 21 -5.74 -3.51 -17.49
CA VAL A 21 -6.00 -4.30 -16.29
C VAL A 21 -6.91 -3.52 -15.33
N ALA A 22 -6.61 -2.23 -15.07
CA ALA A 22 -7.44 -1.39 -14.22
C ALA A 22 -8.89 -1.29 -14.74
N VAL A 23 -9.07 -1.07 -16.05
CA VAL A 23 -10.40 -1.03 -16.67
C VAL A 23 -11.10 -2.39 -16.62
N ALA A 24 -10.37 -3.49 -16.82
CA ALA A 24 -10.92 -4.84 -16.78
C ALA A 24 -11.33 -5.29 -15.36
N LEU A 25 -10.68 -4.77 -14.32
CA LEU A 25 -11.06 -5.04 -12.94
C LEU A 25 -12.43 -4.45 -12.58
N VAL A 26 -12.85 -3.35 -13.19
CA VAL A 26 -14.17 -2.74 -12.93
C VAL A 26 -15.35 -3.70 -13.21
N PRO A 27 -15.52 -4.26 -14.43
CA PRO A 27 -16.60 -5.19 -14.68
C PRO A 27 -16.46 -6.50 -13.89
N TRP A 28 -15.23 -6.96 -13.61
CA TRP A 28 -15.01 -8.13 -12.78
C TRP A 28 -15.51 -7.91 -11.34
N THR A 29 -15.17 -6.78 -10.73
CA THR A 29 -15.64 -6.41 -9.38
C THR A 29 -17.16 -6.31 -9.34
N LEU A 30 -17.80 -5.68 -10.35
CA LEU A 30 -19.26 -5.60 -10.43
C LEU A 30 -19.89 -6.99 -10.55
N TYR A 31 -19.33 -7.86 -11.39
CA TYR A 31 -19.78 -9.24 -11.51
C TYR A 31 -19.68 -9.99 -10.18
N LEU A 32 -18.58 -9.85 -9.44
CA LEU A 32 -18.42 -10.43 -8.11
C LEU A 32 -19.48 -9.92 -7.13
N THR A 33 -19.80 -8.62 -7.15
CA THR A 33 -20.85 -8.04 -6.29
C THR A 33 -22.21 -8.72 -6.46
N PHE A 34 -22.58 -9.12 -7.69
CA PHE A 34 -23.88 -9.74 -7.96
C PHE A 34 -23.88 -11.26 -7.85
N THR A 35 -22.72 -11.90 -7.94
CA THR A 35 -22.62 -13.37 -7.97
C THR A 35 -22.17 -13.98 -6.64
N LEU A 36 -21.48 -13.23 -5.78
CA LEU A 36 -21.06 -13.74 -4.49
C LEU A 36 -22.25 -13.86 -3.54
N PRO A 37 -22.37 -14.99 -2.81
CA PRO A 37 -23.38 -15.14 -1.78
C PRO A 37 -23.12 -14.15 -0.65
N SER A 38 -24.19 -13.55 -0.12
CA SER A 38 -24.12 -12.55 0.96
C SER A 38 -23.49 -13.08 2.25
N ARG A 39 -23.39 -14.41 2.40
CA ARG A 39 -22.71 -15.08 3.51
C ARG A 39 -21.90 -16.24 2.97
N HIS A 40 -20.59 -16.19 3.19
CA HIS A 40 -19.67 -17.27 2.85
C HIS A 40 -18.80 -17.59 4.06
N VAL A 41 -18.84 -18.83 4.54
CA VAL A 41 -17.99 -19.30 5.64
C VAL A 41 -16.73 -19.90 5.04
N THR A 42 -15.58 -19.26 5.28
CA THR A 42 -14.27 -19.72 4.81
C THR A 42 -13.60 -20.63 5.83
N ILE A 43 -13.19 -21.83 5.40
CA ILE A 43 -12.50 -22.81 6.24
C ILE A 43 -11.10 -22.32 6.68
N HIS A 44 -10.43 -21.53 5.85
CA HIS A 44 -9.05 -21.08 6.07
C HIS A 44 -8.96 -19.60 6.48
N TYR A 45 -9.95 -19.10 7.21
CA TYR A 45 -9.97 -17.71 7.67
C TYR A 45 -8.72 -17.37 8.49
N ASP A 46 -8.39 -18.18 9.50
CA ASP A 46 -7.22 -17.96 10.36
C ASP A 46 -5.91 -17.94 9.58
N LEU A 47 -5.77 -18.81 8.57
CA LEU A 47 -4.58 -18.86 7.74
C LEU A 47 -4.44 -17.61 6.86
N ALA A 48 -5.55 -17.09 6.34
CA ALA A 48 -5.55 -15.86 5.55
C ALA A 48 -5.17 -14.66 6.43
N TRP A 49 -5.73 -14.58 7.63
CA TRP A 49 -5.48 -13.52 8.61
C TRP A 49 -4.01 -13.53 9.06
N VAL A 50 -3.53 -14.64 9.62
CA VAL A 50 -2.13 -14.78 10.06
C VAL A 50 -1.15 -14.62 8.89
N GLY A 51 -1.52 -15.09 7.70
CA GLY A 51 -0.70 -14.93 6.50
C GLY A 51 -0.52 -13.46 6.11
N PHE A 52 -1.56 -12.65 6.25
CA PHE A 52 -1.51 -11.21 6.01
C PHE A 52 -0.60 -10.52 7.03
N ASP A 53 -0.77 -10.80 8.33
CA ASP A 53 0.06 -10.24 9.41
C ASP A 53 1.54 -10.56 9.22
N VAL A 54 1.85 -11.80 8.86
CA VAL A 54 3.23 -12.23 8.58
C VAL A 54 3.81 -11.43 7.41
N ALA A 55 3.01 -11.19 6.35
CA ALA A 55 3.44 -10.37 5.22
C ALA A 55 3.64 -8.90 5.61
N LEU A 56 2.73 -8.34 6.44
CA LEU A 56 2.83 -6.98 6.96
C LEU A 56 4.09 -6.82 7.82
N ALA A 57 4.30 -7.72 8.78
CA ALA A 57 5.48 -7.75 9.64
C ALA A 57 6.78 -7.89 8.84
N ALA A 58 6.79 -8.76 7.81
CA ALA A 58 7.92 -8.90 6.91
C ALA A 58 8.19 -7.60 6.13
N SER A 59 7.14 -6.89 5.70
CA SER A 59 7.28 -5.59 5.03
C SER A 59 7.91 -4.55 5.95
N PHE A 60 7.49 -4.48 7.21
CA PHE A 60 8.07 -3.58 8.21
C PHE A 60 9.53 -3.92 8.49
N ALA A 61 9.85 -5.20 8.69
CA ALA A 61 11.21 -5.65 8.93
C ALA A 61 12.13 -5.31 7.74
N ALA A 62 11.64 -5.51 6.51
CA ALA A 62 12.36 -5.15 5.30
C ALA A 62 12.57 -3.63 5.17
N THR A 63 11.54 -2.83 5.43
CA THR A 63 11.61 -1.35 5.40
C THR A 63 12.58 -0.83 6.46
N ALA A 64 12.49 -1.31 7.70
CA ALA A 64 13.41 -0.95 8.78
C ALA A 64 14.85 -1.35 8.46
N TRP A 65 15.06 -2.57 7.97
CA TRP A 65 16.39 -3.03 7.55
C TRP A 65 16.96 -2.18 6.41
N ALA A 66 16.15 -1.84 5.41
CA ALA A 66 16.55 -0.98 4.30
C ALA A 66 16.91 0.44 4.79
N ALA A 67 16.16 0.98 5.75
CA ALA A 67 16.45 2.26 6.38
C ALA A 67 17.79 2.24 7.13
N PHE A 68 18.01 1.22 7.97
CA PHE A 68 19.28 1.07 8.71
C PHE A 68 20.50 0.88 7.80
N ARG A 69 20.31 0.26 6.63
CA ARG A 69 21.39 0.04 5.65
C ARG A 69 21.57 1.19 4.66
N GLY A 70 20.73 2.22 4.68
CA GLY A 70 20.72 3.26 3.65
C GLY A 70 20.50 2.69 2.25
N SER A 71 19.67 1.65 2.14
CA SER A 71 19.47 0.88 0.91
C SER A 71 18.61 1.66 -0.10
N ARG A 72 18.96 1.56 -1.39
CA ARG A 72 18.14 2.08 -2.51
C ARG A 72 16.72 1.53 -2.56
N TRP A 73 16.47 0.39 -1.90
CA TRP A 73 15.17 -0.25 -1.83
C TRP A 73 14.21 0.37 -0.81
N LEU A 74 14.70 1.30 0.03
CA LEU A 74 13.89 1.93 1.08
C LEU A 74 12.59 2.53 0.54
N VAL A 75 12.65 3.26 -0.57
CA VAL A 75 11.47 3.91 -1.18
C VAL A 75 10.42 2.87 -1.59
N ALA A 76 10.84 1.80 -2.27
CA ALA A 76 9.93 0.75 -2.72
C ALA A 76 9.31 -0.02 -1.54
N LEU A 77 10.12 -0.36 -0.54
CA LEU A 77 9.66 -1.10 0.64
C LEU A 77 8.74 -0.24 1.52
N ALA A 78 9.06 1.04 1.72
CA ALA A 78 8.19 1.97 2.42
C ALA A 78 6.84 2.15 1.72
N ALA A 79 6.82 2.23 0.37
CA ALA A 79 5.56 2.28 -0.38
C ALA A 79 4.73 0.98 -0.21
N VAL A 80 5.39 -0.19 -0.19
CA VAL A 80 4.73 -1.48 0.10
C VAL A 80 4.16 -1.49 1.51
N THR A 81 4.94 -1.15 2.54
CA THR A 81 4.50 -1.12 3.93
C THR A 81 3.33 -0.13 4.13
N ALA A 82 3.40 1.06 3.53
CA ALA A 82 2.30 2.03 3.57
C ALA A 82 1.01 1.45 2.97
N THR A 83 1.11 0.77 1.83
CA THR A 83 -0.04 0.15 1.17
C THR A 83 -0.61 -0.99 2.01
N MET A 84 0.25 -1.84 2.59
CA MET A 84 -0.16 -2.95 3.45
C MET A 84 -0.92 -2.44 4.68
N LEU A 85 -0.45 -1.38 5.35
CA LEU A 85 -1.14 -0.75 6.49
C LEU A 85 -2.52 -0.18 6.12
N CYS A 86 -2.67 0.41 4.93
CA CYS A 86 -3.99 0.86 4.46
C CYS A 86 -4.94 -0.33 4.20
N CYS A 87 -4.39 -1.45 3.72
CA CYS A 87 -5.17 -2.68 3.53
C CYS A 87 -5.55 -3.31 4.87
N ASP A 88 -4.66 -3.30 5.87
CA ASP A 88 -4.85 -3.77 7.25
C ASP A 88 -6.04 -3.04 7.90
N ALA A 89 -5.96 -1.71 7.94
CA ALA A 89 -7.01 -0.84 8.49
C ALA A 89 -8.38 -1.07 7.84
N TRP A 90 -8.39 -1.24 6.51
CA TRP A 90 -9.62 -1.54 5.79
C TRP A 90 -10.17 -2.92 6.18
N PHE A 91 -9.29 -3.93 6.25
CA PHE A 91 -9.67 -5.31 6.53
C PHE A 91 -10.21 -5.48 7.94
N ASP A 92 -9.57 -4.87 8.94
CA ASP A 92 -9.99 -4.95 10.34
C ASP A 92 -11.35 -4.29 10.57
N ILE A 93 -11.57 -3.10 9.99
CA ILE A 93 -12.87 -2.43 10.07
C ILE A 93 -13.97 -3.27 9.41
N VAL A 94 -13.72 -3.81 8.22
CA VAL A 94 -14.72 -4.56 7.44
C VAL A 94 -15.00 -5.95 8.01
N THR A 95 -14.05 -6.57 8.70
CA THR A 95 -14.20 -7.90 9.33
C THR A 95 -14.70 -7.86 10.77
N SER A 96 -14.72 -6.69 11.42
CA SER A 96 -15.25 -6.52 12.77
C SER A 96 -16.72 -6.97 12.90
N GLN A 97 -17.09 -7.62 14.02
CA GLN A 97 -18.44 -8.14 14.23
C GLN A 97 -19.46 -7.06 14.64
N GLY A 98 -19.05 -5.79 14.64
CA GLY A 98 -19.84 -4.63 15.07
C GLY A 98 -19.73 -4.32 16.57
N GLY A 99 -20.19 -3.14 16.98
CA GLY A 99 -20.16 -2.73 18.39
C GLY A 99 -18.76 -2.36 18.87
N GLY A 100 -18.28 -3.01 19.95
CA GLY A 100 -16.99 -2.71 20.59
C GLY A 100 -15.78 -2.99 19.68
N GLU A 101 -15.75 -4.16 19.03
CA GLU A 101 -14.68 -4.55 18.11
C GLU A 101 -14.52 -3.57 16.94
N MET A 102 -15.62 -3.02 16.43
CA MET A 102 -15.57 -2.01 15.38
C MET A 102 -14.91 -0.71 15.85
N TRP A 103 -15.20 -0.26 17.08
CA TRP A 103 -14.56 0.94 17.63
C TRP A 103 -13.09 0.72 17.95
N GLU A 104 -12.72 -0.48 18.38
CA GLU A 104 -11.33 -0.89 18.57
C GLU A 104 -10.57 -0.86 17.23
N ALA A 105 -11.10 -1.50 16.18
CA ALA A 105 -10.52 -1.48 14.84
C ALA A 105 -10.40 -0.04 14.27
N VAL A 106 -11.43 0.79 14.45
CA VAL A 106 -11.38 2.20 14.03
C VAL A 106 -10.32 2.98 14.82
N ALA A 107 -10.19 2.74 16.12
CA ALA A 107 -9.18 3.41 16.94
C ALA A 107 -7.77 2.98 16.50
N GLU A 108 -7.53 1.69 16.27
CA GLU A 108 -6.26 1.18 15.77
C GLU A 108 -5.91 1.78 14.40
N ALA A 109 -6.87 1.82 13.47
CA ALA A 109 -6.69 2.46 12.18
C ALA A 109 -6.29 3.94 12.28
N VAL A 110 -6.99 4.70 13.11
CA VAL A 110 -6.75 6.16 13.23
C VAL A 110 -5.47 6.49 13.99
N PHE A 111 -5.12 5.70 15.00
CA PHE A 111 -4.02 6.03 15.91
C PHE A 111 -2.72 5.26 15.66
N ALA A 112 -2.77 4.12 14.97
CA ALA A 112 -1.61 3.30 14.66
C ALA A 112 -1.39 3.16 13.15
N GLU A 113 -2.31 2.51 12.44
CA GLU A 113 -2.04 2.03 11.08
C GLU A 113 -1.92 3.18 10.07
N LEU A 114 -2.90 4.09 10.01
CA LEU A 114 -2.89 5.21 9.08
C LEU A 114 -1.76 6.22 9.39
N PRO A 115 -1.47 6.57 10.66
CA PRO A 115 -0.29 7.36 10.98
C PRO A 115 1.02 6.71 10.52
N LEU A 116 1.19 5.40 10.74
CA LEU A 116 2.38 4.66 10.29
C LEU A 116 2.45 4.62 8.75
N ALA A 117 1.31 4.47 8.08
CA ALA A 117 1.24 4.53 6.62
C ALA A 117 1.66 5.91 6.10
N ALA A 118 1.22 6.98 6.77
CA ALA A 118 1.62 8.35 6.46
C ALA A 118 3.11 8.59 6.67
N VAL A 119 3.72 8.02 7.72
CA VAL A 119 5.18 8.07 7.93
C VAL A 119 5.91 7.36 6.79
N CYS A 120 5.44 6.18 6.39
CA CYS A 120 6.04 5.45 5.26
C CYS A 120 5.89 6.21 3.93
N ALA A 121 4.74 6.83 3.69
CA ALA A 121 4.52 7.69 2.53
C ALA A 121 5.41 8.95 2.57
N PHE A 122 5.65 9.51 3.76
CA PHE A 122 6.57 10.62 3.94
C PHE A 122 8.01 10.24 3.59
N ILE A 123 8.48 9.05 3.97
CA ILE A 123 9.80 8.55 3.56
C ILE A 123 9.93 8.50 2.04
N VAL A 124 8.89 8.04 1.34
CA VAL A 124 8.85 8.02 -0.13
C VAL A 124 8.94 9.43 -0.70
N TYR A 125 8.12 10.34 -0.19
CA TYR A 125 8.08 11.72 -0.65
C TYR A 125 9.41 12.47 -0.44
N ASP A 126 10.02 12.32 0.73
CA ASP A 126 11.30 12.96 1.07
C ASP A 126 12.43 12.44 0.18
N ALA A 127 12.51 11.12 -0.02
CA ALA A 127 13.52 10.51 -0.87
C ALA A 127 13.41 10.95 -2.34
N GLU A 128 12.19 10.99 -2.89
CA GLU A 128 11.94 11.48 -4.26
C GLU A 128 12.32 12.96 -4.40
N THR A 129 12.00 13.78 -3.40
CA THR A 129 12.36 15.20 -3.37
C THR A 129 13.88 15.39 -3.35
N PHE A 130 14.58 14.62 -2.52
CA PHE A 130 16.04 14.64 -2.45
C PHE A 130 16.70 14.20 -3.77
N LEU A 131 16.17 13.16 -4.41
CA LEU A 131 16.64 12.69 -5.72
C LEU A 131 16.43 13.77 -6.80
N ALA A 132 15.25 14.39 -6.85
CA ALA A 132 14.95 15.47 -7.79
C ALA A 132 15.88 16.70 -7.60
N ALA A 133 16.14 17.10 -6.34
CA ALA A 133 17.07 18.17 -6.00
C ALA A 133 18.52 17.84 -6.42
N THR A 134 18.93 16.58 -6.29
CA THR A 134 20.27 16.14 -6.70
C THR A 134 20.44 16.17 -8.22
N VAL A 135 19.46 15.64 -8.97
CA VAL A 135 19.50 15.62 -10.45
C VAL A 135 19.54 17.03 -11.03
N THR A 136 18.75 17.96 -10.48
CA THR A 136 18.74 19.36 -10.94
C THR A 136 20.06 20.08 -10.71
N ARG A 137 20.77 19.76 -9.62
CA ARG A 137 22.10 20.32 -9.31
C ARG A 137 23.17 19.89 -10.31
N PHE A 138 23.19 18.63 -10.75
CA PHE A 138 24.18 18.13 -11.72
C PHE A 138 23.90 18.55 -13.17
N ARG A 139 22.69 19.05 -13.47
CA ARG A 139 22.31 19.50 -14.81
C ARG A 139 22.67 20.97 -15.09
N ARG A 140 23.16 21.70 -14.08
CA ARG A 140 23.73 23.06 -14.21
C ARG A 140 25.23 23.00 -14.37
#